data_AF-A0A519QFS0-F1
#
_entry.id   AF-A0A519QFS0-F1
#
_cell.length_a   1.000
_cell.length_b   1.000
_cell.length_c   1.000
_cell.angle_alpha   90.00
_cell.angle_beta   90.00
_cell.angle_gamma   90.00
#
_symmetry.space_group_name_H-M   'P 1'
#
loop_
_entity.id
_entity.type
_entity.pdbx_description
1 polymer ?
#
loop_
_entity_poly.entity_id
_entity_poly.type
_entity_poly.pdbx_seq_one_letter_code
_entity_poly.pdbx_strand_id
1 'polypeptide(L)'
;IEANWKTTMHHYEGEETRNFATYNPQVARDEMFQLGKHMTTKGNQTAPIRSTSALVLSSTNVNRERIYIQQPPISAIGFSSQAFAPHFPHTVRLNETKTCTDCHLSDKDDNNAIMAQVMLLGTNFVNFVGMNAWTGLEGGFEAVRVTEWDEPQAVIGSYLQKYAYPDFYKLHVEQNGRELKNWTRGKNFDRKLSGETHALEQFRNVVQSTRDKVGCLQMRGEYMFVAEGRGGFKVYDIASIANKGFSDAIVSAPFSPLGQKNHVGTSNATCMAIPTNQAIAPTRSTPELRRMNQEQPFSPIYNYAFVTDSVEGLIAVNVDTFADGEFRNNDLKRALTFNPDGALTGARHITLAGDYAYVVTDRALVTVHLTKPWSRETPCEIGKDETCLAPEITSVTPLSDPRATAVQFRYLWVTTANGLELFDVTKLASPVHQPSATVPLADARRIYLARTYAYVAAKRDGLVIVNITRPHAPTIYQKVTFDGQLNDAEDVIVGSTNASLFAYVADGRNGLKVLQLTSPSSQPNFYGFSPAPKPELIAWAKTPSPALALSKGLDRDRGVDETGGQIAVFGRLGSRPFTRPEMEKLFMTGKGAPFKVTDEVDMSAWVPLAYRK
;
A
#
# COMPACT_ATOMS: atom_id res chain seq x y z
N ILE A 1 16.25 -15.22 -7.09
CA ILE A 1 16.90 -16.09 -8.10
C ILE A 1 18.39 -15.97 -7.89
N GLU A 2 19.00 -17.07 -7.49
CA GLU A 2 20.44 -17.19 -7.25
C GLU A 2 21.12 -17.83 -8.46
N ALA A 3 22.12 -17.15 -9.01
CA ALA A 3 22.91 -17.65 -10.15
C ALA A 3 23.99 -18.65 -9.69
N ASN A 4 24.33 -19.60 -10.56
CA ASN A 4 25.30 -20.70 -10.38
C ASN A 4 24.97 -21.73 -9.28
N TRP A 5 23.71 -21.82 -8.89
CA TRP A 5 23.21 -22.95 -8.09
C TRP A 5 22.71 -24.02 -9.04
N LYS A 6 23.43 -25.14 -9.11
CA LYS A 6 23.05 -26.28 -9.95
C LYS A 6 21.90 -27.03 -9.27
N THR A 7 20.72 -26.96 -9.87
CA THR A 7 19.49 -27.57 -9.35
C THR A 7 18.80 -28.34 -10.47
N THR A 8 18.47 -29.60 -10.17
CA THR A 8 17.61 -30.42 -11.03
C THR A 8 16.18 -29.93 -10.91
N MET A 9 15.54 -29.62 -12.03
CA MET A 9 14.14 -29.22 -12.08
C MET A 9 13.22 -30.31 -11.52
N HIS A 10 12.30 -29.93 -10.62
CA HIS A 10 11.34 -30.87 -10.02
C HIS A 10 10.18 -31.26 -10.95
N HIS A 11 10.03 -30.59 -12.11
CA HIS A 11 8.97 -30.88 -13.09
C HIS A 11 9.53 -31.37 -14.43
N TYR A 12 9.08 -32.57 -14.79
CA TYR A 12 8.98 -33.26 -16.10
C TYR A 12 10.17 -33.32 -17.09
N GLU A 13 11.28 -32.61 -16.91
CA GLU A 13 12.33 -32.59 -17.97
C GLU A 13 13.74 -32.97 -17.48
N GLY A 14 13.95 -33.16 -16.17
CA GLY A 14 15.26 -33.56 -15.63
C GLY A 14 16.40 -32.57 -15.94
N GLU A 15 16.06 -31.37 -16.42
CA GLU A 15 17.01 -30.36 -16.80
C GLU A 15 17.72 -29.78 -15.58
N GLU A 16 19.03 -29.59 -15.76
CA GLU A 16 19.93 -28.98 -14.79
C GLU A 16 19.98 -27.49 -15.07
N THR A 17 19.38 -26.68 -14.20
CA THR A 17 19.49 -25.22 -14.30
C THR A 17 20.60 -24.72 -13.38
N ARG A 18 21.22 -23.60 -13.77
CA ARG A 18 22.16 -22.85 -12.92
C ARG A 18 21.49 -21.67 -12.21
N ASN A 19 20.17 -21.57 -12.27
CA ASN A 19 19.41 -20.47 -11.68
C ASN A 19 18.39 -21.04 -10.70
N PHE A 20 18.67 -20.91 -9.41
CA PHE A 20 17.79 -21.43 -8.37
C PHE A 20 16.81 -20.35 -7.90
N ALA A 21 15.52 -20.65 -7.93
CA ALA A 21 14.48 -19.82 -7.36
C ALA A 21 13.96 -20.45 -6.07
N THR A 22 14.25 -19.83 -4.93
CA THR A 22 13.65 -20.20 -3.65
C THR A 22 12.21 -19.69 -3.60
N TYR A 23 11.29 -20.54 -3.13
CA TYR A 23 9.89 -20.16 -2.91
C TYR A 23 9.63 -19.97 -1.41
N ASN A 24 9.44 -18.72 -0.98
CA ASN A 24 9.29 -18.35 0.43
C ASN A 24 7.93 -17.68 0.68
N PRO A 25 6.93 -18.43 1.19
CA PRO A 25 5.64 -17.84 1.53
C PRO A 25 5.77 -16.94 2.77
N GLN A 26 5.84 -15.62 2.58
CA GLN A 26 6.00 -14.66 3.69
C GLN A 26 4.70 -14.38 4.47
N VAL A 27 3.54 -14.60 3.84
CA VAL A 27 2.22 -14.35 4.44
C VAL A 27 1.27 -15.44 3.97
N ALA A 28 1.08 -16.46 4.80
CA ALA A 28 -0.04 -17.40 4.69
C ALA A 28 -0.90 -17.19 5.94
N ARG A 29 -2.09 -16.59 5.78
CA ARG A 29 -3.04 -16.37 6.87
C ARG A 29 -4.36 -17.04 6.52
N ASP A 30 -4.88 -17.82 7.46
CA ASP A 30 -6.12 -18.60 7.40
C ASP A 30 -7.39 -17.72 7.51
N GLU A 31 -7.24 -16.44 7.82
CA GLU A 31 -8.34 -15.53 8.16
C GLU A 31 -8.79 -14.62 7.02
N MET A 32 -8.27 -14.86 5.81
CA MET A 32 -8.64 -14.10 4.63
C MET A 32 -9.89 -14.69 4.00
N PHE A 33 -11.03 -14.04 4.22
CA PHE A 33 -12.28 -14.31 3.54
C PHE A 33 -12.58 -13.19 2.56
N GLN A 34 -12.65 -13.54 1.27
CA GLN A 34 -12.84 -12.63 0.15
C GLN A 34 -13.84 -13.23 -0.83
N LEU A 35 -14.63 -12.39 -1.50
CA LEU A 35 -15.65 -12.78 -2.46
C LEU A 35 -15.48 -12.05 -3.78
N GLY A 36 -15.89 -12.71 -4.86
CA GLY A 36 -15.82 -12.17 -6.22
C GLY A 36 -16.59 -13.05 -7.19
N LYS A 37 -16.33 -12.88 -8.48
CA LYS A 37 -16.96 -13.67 -9.54
C LYS A 37 -16.06 -14.81 -10.01
N HIS A 38 -16.66 -15.99 -10.08
CA HIS A 38 -16.04 -17.17 -10.67
C HIS A 38 -16.04 -17.07 -12.21
N MET A 39 -15.22 -17.89 -12.86
CA MET A 39 -15.14 -18.04 -14.31
C MET A 39 -16.48 -18.27 -15.02
N THR A 40 -16.55 -17.84 -16.28
CA THR A 40 -17.76 -17.92 -17.11
C THR A 40 -18.29 -19.35 -17.27
N THR A 41 -17.42 -20.36 -17.33
CA THR A 41 -17.83 -21.78 -17.42
C THR A 41 -18.48 -22.31 -16.13
N LYS A 42 -18.43 -21.55 -15.02
CA LYS A 42 -19.17 -21.78 -13.78
C LYS A 42 -20.34 -20.80 -13.60
N GLY A 43 -20.75 -20.12 -14.67
CA GLY A 43 -21.91 -19.22 -14.69
C GLY A 43 -21.70 -17.88 -13.99
N ASN A 44 -20.46 -17.42 -13.80
CA ASN A 44 -20.16 -16.15 -13.11
C ASN A 44 -20.83 -16.04 -11.73
N GLN A 45 -20.91 -17.17 -11.03
CA GLN A 45 -21.44 -17.25 -9.68
C GLN A 45 -20.53 -16.49 -8.71
N THR A 46 -21.11 -16.00 -7.62
CA THR A 46 -20.34 -15.49 -6.49
C THR A 46 -19.58 -16.64 -5.84
N ALA A 47 -18.27 -16.49 -5.65
CA ALA A 47 -17.43 -17.52 -5.08
C ALA A 47 -16.38 -16.93 -4.12
N PRO A 48 -15.89 -17.73 -3.15
CA PRO A 48 -14.70 -17.40 -2.40
C PRO A 48 -13.52 -17.15 -3.33
N ILE A 49 -12.82 -16.05 -3.06
CA ILE A 49 -11.58 -15.67 -3.71
C ILE A 49 -10.46 -15.87 -2.70
N ARG A 50 -9.32 -16.36 -3.17
CA ARG A 50 -8.09 -16.37 -2.37
C ARG A 50 -6.97 -15.67 -3.12
N SER A 51 -6.08 -15.02 -2.40
CA SER A 51 -4.77 -14.66 -2.94
C SER A 51 -4.00 -15.96 -3.24
N THR A 52 -3.57 -16.15 -4.48
CA THR A 52 -2.94 -17.41 -4.93
C THR A 52 -1.47 -17.26 -5.23
N SER A 53 -1.04 -16.08 -5.69
CA SER A 53 0.35 -15.83 -6.08
C SER A 53 0.63 -14.34 -6.00
N ALA A 54 1.53 -13.95 -5.10
CA ALA A 54 2.04 -12.59 -4.98
C ALA A 54 3.53 -12.63 -5.31
N LEU A 55 3.87 -12.67 -6.60
CA LEU A 55 5.25 -12.77 -7.04
C LEU A 55 5.97 -11.43 -6.77
N VAL A 56 7.13 -11.53 -6.13
CA VAL A 56 8.06 -10.43 -5.88
C VAL A 56 9.45 -10.99 -6.14
N LEU A 57 10.15 -10.43 -7.13
CA LEU A 57 11.36 -11.04 -7.70
C LEU A 57 12.61 -10.25 -7.32
N SER A 58 13.65 -10.97 -6.91
CA SER A 58 14.99 -10.45 -6.70
C SER A 58 15.99 -11.31 -7.47
N SER A 59 17.05 -10.70 -8.00
CA SER A 59 18.10 -11.44 -8.72
C SER A 59 19.50 -10.96 -8.34
N THR A 60 20.41 -11.92 -8.21
CA THR A 60 21.84 -11.70 -7.97
C THR A 60 22.65 -12.30 -9.11
N ASN A 61 23.62 -11.57 -9.66
CA ASN A 61 24.52 -12.09 -10.70
C ASN A 61 25.79 -12.76 -10.13
N VAL A 62 26.65 -13.25 -11.02
CA VAL A 62 27.92 -13.93 -10.66
C VAL A 62 28.88 -13.05 -9.86
N ASN A 63 28.83 -11.73 -10.03
CA ASN A 63 29.63 -10.78 -9.28
C ASN A 63 29.05 -10.47 -7.89
N ARG A 64 27.96 -11.14 -7.50
CA ARG A 64 27.17 -10.86 -6.30
C ARG A 64 26.61 -9.44 -6.30
N GLU A 65 26.21 -8.96 -7.47
CA GLU A 65 25.47 -7.72 -7.63
C GLU A 65 23.98 -8.03 -7.60
N ARG A 66 23.22 -7.32 -6.78
CA ARG A 66 21.76 -7.41 -6.74
C ARG A 66 21.21 -6.56 -7.87
N ILE A 67 20.95 -7.17 -9.02
CA ILE A 67 20.61 -6.44 -10.26
C ILE A 67 19.27 -5.71 -10.10
N TYR A 68 18.30 -6.39 -9.47
CA TYR A 68 17.04 -5.81 -9.05
C TYR A 68 16.55 -6.52 -7.78
N ILE A 69 15.83 -5.78 -6.94
CA ILE A 69 15.30 -6.27 -5.68
C ILE A 69 13.79 -6.10 -5.64
N GLN A 70 13.11 -7.14 -5.17
CA GLN A 70 11.70 -7.13 -4.79
C GLN A 70 10.76 -6.49 -5.83
N GLN A 71 10.95 -6.83 -7.10
CA GLN A 71 10.16 -6.32 -8.22
C GLN A 71 8.95 -7.22 -8.49
N PRO A 72 7.71 -6.73 -8.31
CA PRO A 72 6.52 -7.46 -8.74
C PRO A 72 6.37 -7.34 -10.27
N PRO A 73 6.13 -8.44 -11.01
CA PRO A 73 5.86 -8.37 -12.44
C PRO A 73 4.48 -7.77 -12.74
N ILE A 74 4.25 -7.49 -14.04
CA ILE A 74 2.95 -7.06 -14.56
C ILE A 74 2.41 -8.19 -15.44
N SER A 75 1.14 -8.55 -15.29
CA SER A 75 0.51 -9.59 -16.12
C SER A 75 0.48 -9.20 -17.61
N ALA A 76 0.27 -10.18 -18.49
CA ALA A 76 0.24 -9.94 -19.93
C ALA A 76 -0.83 -8.91 -20.36
N ILE A 77 -1.98 -8.88 -19.67
CA ILE A 77 -3.08 -7.93 -19.90
C ILE A 77 -2.88 -6.58 -19.18
N GLY A 78 -1.83 -6.44 -18.37
CA GLY A 78 -1.51 -5.18 -17.68
C GLY A 78 -1.95 -5.09 -16.22
N PHE A 79 -2.79 -6.01 -15.72
CA PHE A 79 -3.11 -6.08 -14.28
C PHE A 79 -1.92 -6.51 -13.43
N SER A 80 -1.99 -6.16 -12.15
CA SER A 80 -1.01 -6.56 -11.15
C SER A 80 -0.86 -8.07 -11.04
N SER A 81 0.37 -8.51 -10.79
CA SER A 81 0.71 -9.90 -10.47
C SER A 81 0.40 -10.33 -9.04
N GLN A 82 -0.18 -9.45 -8.21
CA GLN A 82 -0.79 -9.85 -6.93
C GLN A 82 -2.06 -10.64 -7.22
N ALA A 83 -1.90 -11.86 -7.71
CA ALA A 83 -2.94 -12.65 -8.34
C ALA A 83 -3.91 -13.26 -7.32
N PHE A 84 -5.17 -13.23 -7.69
CA PHE A 84 -6.28 -13.86 -6.99
C PHE A 84 -6.80 -15.03 -7.82
N ALA A 85 -7.49 -15.98 -7.19
CA ALA A 85 -8.24 -16.99 -7.91
C ALA A 85 -9.57 -17.32 -7.22
N PRO A 86 -10.63 -17.60 -7.99
CA PRO A 86 -11.90 -18.09 -7.47
C PRO A 86 -11.80 -19.59 -7.18
N HIS A 87 -10.98 -19.95 -6.20
CA HIS A 87 -10.88 -21.32 -5.74
C HIS A 87 -11.07 -21.36 -4.23
N PHE A 88 -11.80 -22.36 -3.76
CA PHE A 88 -11.95 -22.59 -2.34
C PHE A 88 -10.56 -22.84 -1.72
N PRO A 89 -10.20 -22.17 -0.61
CA PRO A 89 -8.93 -22.42 0.06
C PRO A 89 -8.80 -23.89 0.47
N HIS A 90 -7.65 -24.53 0.19
CA HIS A 90 -7.40 -25.93 0.58
C HIS A 90 -7.18 -26.11 2.09
N THR A 91 -7.05 -25.03 2.85
CA THR A 91 -6.82 -25.02 4.28
C THR A 91 -7.88 -24.15 4.93
N VAL A 92 -8.94 -24.78 5.44
CA VAL A 92 -9.97 -24.14 6.25
C VAL A 92 -10.09 -24.92 7.56
N ARG A 93 -10.42 -24.23 8.64
CA ARG A 93 -10.74 -24.89 9.91
C ARG A 93 -12.13 -25.52 9.81
N LEU A 94 -12.32 -26.67 10.46
CA LEU A 94 -13.59 -27.41 10.42
C LEU A 94 -14.76 -26.72 11.16
N ASN A 95 -14.47 -25.69 11.97
CA ASN A 95 -15.41 -25.13 12.95
C ASN A 95 -15.76 -23.64 12.74
N GLU A 96 -15.44 -23.06 11.59
CA GLU A 96 -15.66 -21.63 11.31
C GLU A 96 -16.70 -21.46 10.18
N THR A 97 -17.93 -21.91 10.43
CA THR A 97 -19.06 -21.59 9.53
C THR A 97 -19.23 -20.07 9.51
N LYS A 98 -19.14 -19.49 8.31
CA LYS A 98 -19.37 -18.05 8.13
C LYS A 98 -20.81 -17.69 8.46
N THR A 99 -20.99 -16.57 9.15
CA THR A 99 -22.29 -16.07 9.61
C THR A 99 -22.78 -14.92 8.74
N CYS A 100 -23.89 -14.28 9.10
CA CYS A 100 -24.44 -13.18 8.32
C CYS A 100 -23.52 -11.96 8.38
N THR A 101 -22.93 -11.66 9.54
CA THR A 101 -22.01 -10.53 9.73
C THR A 101 -20.65 -10.72 9.06
N ASP A 102 -20.31 -11.93 8.59
CA ASP A 102 -19.14 -12.16 7.73
C ASP A 102 -19.36 -11.71 6.27
N CYS A 103 -20.61 -11.52 5.84
CA CYS A 103 -20.96 -11.16 4.46
C CYS A 103 -21.71 -9.82 4.32
N HIS A 104 -22.30 -9.32 5.40
CA HIS A 104 -23.12 -8.11 5.45
C HIS A 104 -22.71 -7.21 6.62
N LEU A 105 -23.14 -5.94 6.63
CA LEU A 105 -22.81 -5.03 7.73
C LEU A 105 -23.39 -5.54 9.06
N SER A 106 -22.60 -5.49 10.12
CA SER A 106 -23.03 -5.85 11.47
C SER A 106 -23.91 -4.73 12.06
N ASP A 107 -24.99 -5.12 12.74
CA ASP A 107 -25.83 -4.20 13.54
C ASP A 107 -25.04 -3.53 14.67
N LYS A 108 -24.03 -4.21 15.20
CA LYS A 108 -23.04 -3.72 16.18
C LYS A 108 -22.01 -2.75 15.59
N ASP A 109 -22.01 -2.58 14.27
CA ASP A 109 -21.11 -1.68 13.51
C ASP A 109 -19.62 -2.02 13.69
N ASP A 110 -19.28 -3.29 13.92
CA ASP A 110 -17.94 -3.74 14.33
C ASP A 110 -17.15 -4.48 13.23
N ASN A 111 -17.67 -4.52 12.00
CA ASN A 111 -17.13 -5.37 10.93
C ASN A 111 -16.67 -4.60 9.67
N ASN A 112 -16.42 -3.28 9.75
CA ASN A 112 -16.00 -2.49 8.58
C ASN A 112 -14.72 -3.04 7.90
N ALA A 113 -13.74 -3.46 8.71
CA ALA A 113 -12.50 -4.07 8.21
C ALA A 113 -12.71 -5.44 7.56
N ILE A 114 -13.64 -6.24 8.10
CA ILE A 114 -14.00 -7.54 7.55
C ILE A 114 -14.64 -7.32 6.17
N MET A 115 -15.59 -6.39 6.07
CA MET A 115 -16.25 -6.05 4.80
C MET A 115 -15.25 -5.51 3.76
N ALA A 116 -14.29 -4.67 4.16
CA ALA A 116 -13.21 -4.24 3.27
C ALA A 116 -12.43 -5.42 2.68
N GLN A 117 -12.11 -6.43 3.51
CA GLN A 117 -11.44 -7.66 3.07
C GLN A 117 -12.34 -8.50 2.15
N VAL A 118 -13.62 -8.68 2.52
CA VAL A 118 -14.62 -9.45 1.77
C VAL A 118 -14.75 -8.93 0.34
N MET A 119 -14.71 -7.61 0.16
CA MET A 119 -14.82 -6.96 -1.14
C MET A 119 -13.49 -6.74 -1.86
N LEU A 120 -12.37 -7.29 -1.36
CA LEU A 120 -11.04 -7.14 -1.96
C LEU A 120 -10.53 -5.69 -2.05
N LEU A 121 -11.05 -4.79 -1.20
CA LEU A 121 -10.59 -3.40 -1.12
C LEU A 121 -9.23 -3.28 -0.41
N GLY A 122 -8.75 -4.37 0.19
CA GLY A 122 -7.55 -4.41 1.00
C GLY A 122 -7.78 -3.88 2.42
N THR A 123 -6.96 -4.35 3.35
CA THR A 123 -7.00 -3.93 4.76
C THR A 123 -5.70 -3.29 5.22
N ASN A 124 -4.74 -3.11 4.29
CA ASN A 124 -3.38 -2.60 4.49
C ASN A 124 -2.52 -3.36 5.52
N PHE A 125 -3.05 -4.41 6.14
CA PHE A 125 -2.40 -5.12 7.24
C PHE A 125 -1.29 -6.04 6.75
N VAL A 126 -1.48 -6.66 5.58
CA VAL A 126 -0.52 -7.59 4.97
C VAL A 126 0.42 -6.92 3.96
N ASN A 127 0.49 -5.59 3.97
CA ASN A 127 1.30 -4.82 3.03
C ASN A 127 2.79 -5.11 3.20
N PHE A 128 3.53 -5.07 2.10
CA PHE A 128 4.94 -5.40 2.07
C PHE A 128 5.79 -4.16 1.81
N VAL A 129 6.46 -3.65 2.86
CA VAL A 129 7.35 -2.48 2.77
C VAL A 129 8.61 -2.80 1.98
N GLY A 130 9.09 -4.04 2.07
CA GLY A 130 10.29 -4.48 1.38
C GLY A 130 11.56 -4.24 2.19
N MET A 131 12.68 -4.30 1.47
CA MET A 131 14.02 -4.30 2.01
C MET A 131 14.45 -2.94 2.53
N ASN A 132 13.95 -1.88 1.90
CA ASN A 132 14.19 -0.51 2.28
C ASN A 132 12.88 0.16 2.67
N ALA A 133 12.87 0.88 3.79
CA ALA A 133 11.83 1.83 4.10
C ALA A 133 12.19 3.18 3.46
N TRP A 134 11.33 3.67 2.56
CA TRP A 134 11.56 4.92 1.84
C TRP A 134 10.95 6.09 2.62
N THR A 135 11.80 7.03 3.00
CA THR A 135 11.47 8.14 3.89
C THR A 135 11.65 9.48 3.18
N GLY A 136 10.58 10.25 3.01
CA GLY A 136 10.65 11.63 2.55
C GLY A 136 11.19 12.55 3.63
N LEU A 137 12.05 13.49 3.25
CA LEU A 137 12.79 14.38 4.14
C LEU A 137 12.60 15.86 3.75
N GLU A 138 13.05 16.80 4.59
CA GLU A 138 13.07 18.23 4.26
C GLU A 138 13.96 18.60 3.05
N GLY A 139 14.98 17.80 2.74
CA GLY A 139 15.93 18.06 1.64
C GLY A 139 16.08 16.94 0.61
N GLY A 140 15.17 15.97 0.58
CA GLY A 140 15.32 14.77 -0.23
C GLY A 140 14.43 13.62 0.19
N PHE A 141 14.82 12.42 -0.19
CA PHE A 141 14.32 11.19 0.41
C PHE A 141 15.46 10.20 0.64
N GLU A 142 15.26 9.26 1.55
CA GLU A 142 16.25 8.26 1.93
C GLU A 142 15.67 6.84 1.88
N ALA A 143 16.42 5.92 1.30
CA ALA A 143 16.18 4.49 1.38
C ALA A 143 16.91 3.94 2.61
N VAL A 144 16.19 3.64 3.68
CA VAL A 144 16.78 3.07 4.90
C VAL A 144 16.68 1.55 4.84
N ARG A 145 17.81 0.85 4.99
CA ARG A 145 17.83 -0.62 4.96
C ARG A 145 17.22 -1.20 6.24
N VAL A 146 16.08 -1.90 6.13
CA VAL A 146 15.29 -2.38 7.29
C VAL A 146 15.21 -3.90 7.45
N THR A 147 15.58 -4.69 6.44
CA THR A 147 15.57 -6.16 6.52
C THR A 147 16.93 -6.78 6.26
N GLU A 148 17.11 -8.03 6.66
CA GLU A 148 18.17 -8.89 6.12
C GLU A 148 18.01 -9.14 4.62
N TRP A 149 19.05 -9.61 3.94
CA TRP A 149 18.96 -10.00 2.52
C TRP A 149 18.58 -11.46 2.38
N ASP A 150 19.27 -12.31 3.14
CA ASP A 150 19.08 -13.74 3.14
C ASP A 150 17.70 -14.12 3.68
N GLU A 151 17.27 -15.32 3.31
CA GLU A 151 15.98 -15.86 3.73
C GLU A 151 16.13 -16.70 5.00
N PRO A 152 15.20 -16.59 5.96
CA PRO A 152 13.98 -15.77 5.92
C PRO A 152 14.28 -14.27 6.06
N GLN A 153 13.72 -13.45 5.17
CA GLN A 153 13.98 -12.00 5.11
C GLN A 153 13.45 -11.24 6.33
N ALA A 154 14.18 -11.30 7.44
CA ALA A 154 13.76 -10.79 8.74
C ALA A 154 13.97 -9.26 8.83
N VAL A 155 13.02 -8.55 9.44
CA VAL A 155 13.20 -7.14 9.82
C VAL A 155 14.28 -7.04 10.89
N ILE A 156 15.22 -6.13 10.73
CA ILE A 156 16.37 -5.98 11.64
C ILE A 156 15.88 -5.53 13.02
N GLY A 157 16.36 -6.19 14.07
CA GLY A 157 15.95 -6.02 15.47
C GLY A 157 14.69 -6.79 15.87
N SER A 158 14.03 -7.48 14.94
CA SER A 158 12.75 -8.17 15.22
C SER A 158 12.92 -9.49 15.97
N TYR A 159 11.79 -9.98 16.49
CA TYR A 159 11.65 -11.34 17.02
C TYR A 159 12.21 -12.38 16.04
N LEU A 160 11.81 -12.33 14.76
CA LEU A 160 12.27 -13.32 13.79
C LEU A 160 13.80 -13.27 13.61
N GLN A 161 14.38 -12.06 13.52
CA GLN A 161 15.82 -11.93 13.36
C GLN A 161 16.58 -12.51 14.56
N LYS A 162 16.06 -12.33 15.79
CA LYS A 162 16.65 -12.91 17.00
C LYS A 162 16.84 -14.42 16.92
N TYR A 163 15.89 -15.14 16.31
CA TYR A 163 15.94 -16.61 16.21
C TYR A 163 16.56 -17.10 14.91
N ALA A 164 16.32 -16.43 13.78
CA ALA A 164 16.87 -16.82 12.49
C ALA A 164 18.35 -16.41 12.32
N TYR A 165 18.76 -15.27 12.92
CA TYR A 165 20.09 -14.70 12.83
C TYR A 165 20.59 -14.19 14.19
N PRO A 166 20.77 -15.06 15.21
CA PRO A 166 21.08 -14.66 16.58
C PRO A 166 22.36 -13.81 16.69
N ASP A 167 23.40 -14.14 15.91
CA ASP A 167 24.64 -13.36 15.90
C ASP A 167 24.43 -11.94 15.31
N PHE A 168 23.62 -11.83 14.24
CA PHE A 168 23.35 -10.53 13.60
C PHE A 168 22.45 -9.66 14.48
N TYR A 169 21.48 -10.27 15.14
CA TYR A 169 20.65 -9.61 16.14
C TYR A 169 21.52 -9.06 17.29
N LYS A 170 22.45 -9.87 17.80
CA LYS A 170 23.37 -9.44 18.87
C LYS A 170 24.23 -8.26 18.44
N LEU A 171 24.80 -8.30 17.23
CA LEU A 171 25.55 -7.16 16.67
C LEU A 171 24.67 -5.90 16.56
N HIS A 172 23.44 -6.03 16.06
CA HIS A 172 22.51 -4.89 15.96
C HIS A 172 22.19 -4.28 17.32
N VAL A 173 21.88 -5.11 18.32
CA VAL A 173 21.46 -4.65 19.64
C VAL A 173 22.63 -4.12 20.46
N GLU A 174 23.72 -4.89 20.56
CA GLU A 174 24.82 -4.60 21.49
C GLU A 174 25.87 -3.66 20.88
N GLN A 175 26.23 -3.83 19.60
CA GLN A 175 27.26 -3.03 18.96
C GLN A 175 26.70 -1.77 18.28
N ASN A 176 25.53 -1.87 17.66
CA ASN A 176 24.95 -0.75 16.93
C ASN A 176 23.92 0.05 17.75
N GLY A 177 23.60 -0.37 18.98
CA GLY A 177 22.60 0.33 19.79
C GLY A 177 21.23 0.40 19.11
N ARG A 178 20.91 -0.62 18.29
CA ARG A 178 19.72 -0.70 17.42
C ARG A 178 19.66 0.31 16.26
N GLU A 179 20.75 1.01 15.97
CA GLU A 179 20.83 1.93 14.83
C GLU A 179 21.00 1.19 13.50
N LEU A 180 20.16 1.51 12.52
CA LEU A 180 20.29 1.11 11.11
C LEU A 180 21.27 2.04 10.40
N LYS A 181 22.55 1.91 10.73
CA LYS A 181 23.63 2.74 10.17
C LYS A 181 24.30 2.09 8.96
N ASN A 182 25.09 2.88 8.24
CA ASN A 182 25.98 2.37 7.20
C ASN A 182 27.13 1.58 7.83
N TRP A 183 27.29 0.32 7.43
CA TRP A 183 28.38 -0.54 7.90
C TRP A 183 28.56 -1.75 7.00
N THR A 184 29.69 -2.43 7.14
CA THR A 184 29.97 -3.70 6.47
C THR A 184 30.03 -4.80 7.51
N ARG A 185 29.21 -5.84 7.34
CA ARG A 185 29.12 -6.99 8.24
C ARG A 185 29.75 -8.23 7.59
N GLY A 186 30.64 -8.89 8.32
CA GLY A 186 31.28 -10.14 7.89
C GLY A 186 32.70 -10.27 8.47
N LYS A 187 33.38 -11.38 8.17
CA LYS A 187 34.76 -11.64 8.61
C LYS A 187 35.66 -11.79 7.39
N ASN A 188 36.72 -11.00 7.33
CA ASN A 188 37.69 -11.04 6.22
C ASN A 188 38.53 -12.33 6.22
N PHE A 189 38.77 -12.91 7.40
CA PHE A 189 39.56 -14.13 7.58
C PHE A 189 38.89 -15.06 8.57
N ASP A 190 38.88 -16.35 8.27
CA ASP A 190 38.45 -17.37 9.21
C ASP A 190 39.59 -17.76 10.18
N ARG A 191 39.29 -18.66 11.13
CA ARG A 191 40.28 -19.16 12.10
C ARG A 191 41.50 -19.85 11.47
N LYS A 192 41.42 -20.22 10.19
CA LYS A 192 42.48 -20.91 9.44
C LYS A 192 43.26 -19.97 8.52
N LEU A 193 43.03 -18.64 8.60
CA LEU A 193 43.56 -17.66 7.64
C LEU A 193 43.19 -17.98 6.18
N SER A 194 42.19 -18.84 5.96
CA SER A 194 41.58 -18.95 4.65
C SER A 194 40.74 -17.69 4.45
N GLY A 195 40.74 -17.14 3.22
CA GLY A 195 40.04 -15.89 2.90
C GLY A 195 38.53 -15.97 3.17
N GLU A 196 37.80 -14.93 2.76
CA GLU A 196 36.34 -14.79 2.97
C GLU A 196 35.57 -16.10 2.78
N THR A 197 35.15 -16.75 3.87
CA THR A 197 34.29 -17.94 3.85
C THR A 197 32.83 -17.59 3.57
N HIS A 198 32.44 -16.34 3.84
CA HIS A 198 31.15 -15.74 3.47
C HIS A 198 31.37 -14.30 2.96
N ALA A 199 30.53 -13.86 2.03
CA ALA A 199 30.60 -12.51 1.47
C ALA A 199 30.39 -11.45 2.55
N LEU A 200 31.14 -10.34 2.48
CA LEU A 200 30.85 -9.15 3.27
C LEU A 200 29.51 -8.53 2.82
N GLU A 201 28.60 -8.33 3.78
CA GLU A 201 27.32 -7.67 3.54
C GLU A 201 27.45 -6.16 3.79
N GLN A 202 27.17 -5.36 2.77
CA GLN A 202 27.17 -3.90 2.88
C GLN A 202 25.77 -3.38 3.19
N PHE A 203 25.62 -2.74 4.35
CA PHE A 203 24.45 -1.95 4.72
C PHE A 203 24.70 -0.50 4.32
N ARG A 204 23.81 0.03 3.48
CA ARG A 204 23.88 1.40 2.99
C ARG A 204 22.48 1.99 2.95
N ASN A 205 22.29 3.08 3.69
CA ASN A 205 21.18 4.00 3.48
C ASN A 205 21.58 4.97 2.37
N VAL A 206 20.69 5.13 1.38
CA VAL A 206 20.96 5.94 0.20
C VAL A 206 20.05 7.16 0.21
N VAL A 207 20.64 8.34 0.08
CA VAL A 207 19.94 9.61 0.11
C VAL A 207 19.90 10.19 -1.30
N GLN A 208 18.72 10.60 -1.74
CA GLN A 208 18.52 11.36 -2.96
C GLN A 208 18.07 12.77 -2.60
N SER A 209 18.89 13.78 -2.90
CA SER A 209 18.52 15.18 -2.71
C SER A 209 17.46 15.63 -3.73
N THR A 210 16.58 16.51 -3.28
CA THR A 210 15.53 17.16 -4.08
C THR A 210 15.65 18.68 -3.97
N ARG A 211 14.89 19.43 -4.77
CA ARG A 211 14.94 20.91 -4.70
C ARG A 211 14.27 21.50 -3.46
N ASP A 212 13.33 20.77 -2.88
CA ASP A 212 12.58 21.14 -1.68
C ASP A 212 12.14 19.85 -0.96
N LYS A 213 11.41 19.98 0.14
CA LYS A 213 10.91 18.85 0.93
C LYS A 213 10.11 17.83 0.12
N VAL A 214 10.26 16.56 0.47
CA VAL A 214 9.44 15.46 -0.06
C VAL A 214 8.24 15.24 0.85
N GLY A 215 7.08 15.77 0.45
CA GLY A 215 5.86 15.74 1.26
C GLY A 215 5.04 14.44 1.15
N CYS A 216 5.18 13.75 0.01
CA CYS A 216 4.67 12.40 -0.24
C CYS A 216 5.57 11.71 -1.28
N LEU A 217 5.70 10.40 -1.12
CA LEU A 217 6.43 9.53 -2.03
C LEU A 217 5.74 8.17 -2.09
N GLN A 218 5.74 7.52 -3.25
CA GLN A 218 5.17 6.19 -3.42
C GLN A 218 6.00 5.36 -4.38
N MET A 219 6.49 4.21 -3.89
CA MET A 219 7.08 3.18 -4.73
C MET A 219 5.99 2.41 -5.49
N ARG A 220 6.21 2.16 -6.78
CA ARG A 220 5.46 1.19 -7.59
C ARG A 220 6.41 0.51 -8.56
N GLY A 221 6.73 -0.76 -8.29
CA GLY A 221 7.73 -1.50 -9.05
C GLY A 221 9.12 -0.88 -8.89
N GLU A 222 9.75 -0.56 -10.02
CA GLU A 222 11.10 -0.02 -10.09
C GLU A 222 11.16 1.50 -9.93
N TYR A 223 10.00 2.17 -9.86
CA TYR A 223 9.92 3.63 -9.83
C TYR A 223 9.42 4.16 -8.49
N MET A 224 9.99 5.30 -8.10
CA MET A 224 9.56 6.12 -6.97
C MET A 224 8.93 7.41 -7.48
N PHE A 225 7.64 7.60 -7.19
CA PHE A 225 6.86 8.79 -7.55
C PHE A 225 6.92 9.79 -6.38
N VAL A 226 7.32 11.03 -6.63
CA VAL A 226 7.70 12.00 -5.58
C VAL A 226 7.06 13.37 -5.81
N ALA A 227 6.47 13.93 -4.76
CA ALA A 227 6.07 15.34 -4.70
C ALA A 227 7.11 16.14 -3.90
N GLU A 228 7.83 17.03 -4.57
CA GLU A 228 9.03 17.72 -4.08
C GLU A 228 8.80 19.21 -3.77
N GLY A 229 7.64 19.62 -3.26
CA GLY A 229 7.37 21.03 -2.95
C GLY A 229 7.56 21.93 -4.18
N ARG A 230 8.37 22.98 -4.07
CA ARG A 230 8.75 23.85 -5.20
C ARG A 230 9.56 23.14 -6.29
N GLY A 231 10.06 21.94 -6.00
CA GLY A 231 10.64 21.02 -6.96
C GLY A 231 9.62 20.44 -7.93
N GLY A 232 8.32 20.44 -7.63
CA GLY A 232 7.27 19.86 -8.48
C GLY A 232 7.12 18.35 -8.32
N PHE A 233 6.66 17.68 -9.36
CA PHE A 233 6.47 16.22 -9.37
C PHE A 233 7.55 15.53 -10.20
N LYS A 234 8.12 14.44 -9.67
CA LYS A 234 9.20 13.70 -10.32
C LYS A 234 9.10 12.20 -10.09
N VAL A 235 9.61 11.43 -11.06
CA VAL A 235 9.68 9.96 -10.98
C VAL A 235 11.13 9.49 -11.06
N TYR A 236 11.61 8.79 -10.05
CA TYR A 236 12.98 8.27 -9.98
C TYR A 236 12.99 6.77 -10.26
N ASP A 237 14.04 6.29 -10.94
CA ASP A 237 14.34 4.86 -11.05
C ASP A 237 15.17 4.43 -9.82
N ILE A 238 14.65 3.43 -9.10
CA ILE A 238 15.25 2.88 -7.89
C ILE A 238 15.63 1.41 -8.03
N ALA A 239 15.62 0.85 -9.26
CA ALA A 239 15.96 -0.56 -9.51
C ALA A 239 17.36 -0.92 -9.00
N SER A 240 18.30 0.02 -9.14
CA SER A 240 19.71 -0.15 -8.82
C SER A 240 20.07 0.13 -7.35
N ILE A 241 19.08 0.29 -6.46
CA ILE A 241 19.30 0.70 -5.07
C ILE A 241 20.30 -0.20 -4.31
N ALA A 242 20.30 -1.50 -4.62
CA ALA A 242 21.18 -2.51 -4.03
C ALA A 242 22.25 -3.03 -5.00
N ASN A 243 22.37 -2.44 -6.20
CA ASN A 243 23.32 -2.87 -7.22
C ASN A 243 24.67 -2.16 -7.03
N LYS A 244 25.66 -2.90 -6.54
CA LYS A 244 27.04 -2.37 -6.36
C LYS A 244 27.80 -2.16 -7.67
N GLY A 245 27.35 -2.76 -8.77
CA GLY A 245 27.93 -2.59 -10.10
C GLY A 245 27.44 -1.32 -10.81
N PHE A 246 26.53 -0.57 -10.19
CA PHE A 246 25.95 0.64 -10.74
C PHE A 246 26.29 1.84 -9.85
N SER A 247 26.82 2.90 -10.46
CA SER A 247 27.40 4.02 -9.70
C SER A 247 26.36 4.87 -8.97
N ASP A 248 25.17 5.02 -9.55
CA ASP A 248 24.09 5.84 -9.01
C ASP A 248 22.89 4.98 -8.58
N ALA A 249 22.64 4.87 -7.28
CA ALA A 249 21.61 3.95 -6.78
C ALA A 249 20.18 4.41 -7.05
N ILE A 250 19.98 5.72 -7.31
CA ILE A 250 18.69 6.34 -7.55
C ILE A 250 18.84 7.24 -8.77
N VAL A 251 18.38 6.77 -9.92
CA VAL A 251 18.61 7.44 -11.19
C VAL A 251 17.48 8.40 -11.51
N SER A 252 17.84 9.63 -11.85
CA SER A 252 16.88 10.61 -12.38
C SER A 252 16.92 10.77 -13.90
N ALA A 253 18.01 10.42 -14.57
CA ALA A 253 18.06 10.26 -16.02
C ALA A 253 19.26 9.36 -16.37
N PRO A 254 19.09 8.29 -17.17
CA PRO A 254 20.14 7.30 -17.39
C PRO A 254 21.34 7.79 -18.21
N PHE A 255 21.18 8.84 -19.03
CA PHE A 255 22.25 9.33 -19.92
C PHE A 255 22.41 10.86 -19.93
N SER A 256 21.32 11.61 -20.10
CA SER A 256 21.32 13.06 -20.03
C SER A 256 19.91 13.62 -19.80
N PRO A 257 19.76 14.88 -19.35
CA PRO A 257 18.47 15.56 -19.29
C PRO A 257 17.75 15.69 -20.66
N LEU A 258 18.44 15.45 -21.78
CA LEU A 258 17.85 15.45 -23.12
C LEU A 258 17.25 14.10 -23.50
N GLY A 259 17.57 13.01 -22.79
CA GLY A 259 17.14 11.65 -23.11
C GLY A 259 15.86 11.19 -22.39
N GLN A 260 15.44 11.91 -21.35
CA GLN A 260 14.25 11.63 -20.55
C GLN A 260 13.81 12.89 -19.81
N LYS A 261 12.49 13.15 -19.75
CA LYS A 261 11.88 14.21 -18.95
C LYS A 261 10.88 13.59 -17.97
N ASN A 262 11.40 13.04 -16.89
CA ASN A 262 10.65 12.45 -15.78
C ASN A 262 10.16 13.47 -14.73
N HIS A 263 10.06 14.74 -15.11
CA HIS A 263 9.77 15.84 -14.21
C HIS A 263 8.67 16.75 -14.77
N VAL A 264 7.73 17.10 -13.91
CA VAL A 264 6.69 18.10 -14.15
C VAL A 264 6.88 19.23 -13.15
N GLY A 265 7.31 20.39 -13.63
CA GLY A 265 7.41 21.59 -12.80
C GLY A 265 6.02 22.04 -12.35
N THR A 266 5.88 22.33 -11.05
CA THR A 266 4.68 22.91 -10.42
C THR A 266 5.12 23.99 -9.42
N SER A 267 4.17 24.78 -8.94
CA SER A 267 4.41 25.92 -8.07
C SER A 267 4.85 25.49 -6.66
N ASN A 268 4.13 24.52 -6.07
CA ASN A 268 4.48 23.89 -4.79
C ASN A 268 3.70 22.58 -4.58
N ALA A 269 4.22 21.46 -5.10
CA ALA A 269 3.64 20.12 -4.98
C ALA A 269 3.73 19.61 -3.53
N THR A 270 2.60 19.54 -2.84
CA THR A 270 2.55 19.16 -1.42
C THR A 270 2.47 17.66 -1.19
N CYS A 271 1.82 16.93 -2.09
CA CYS A 271 1.62 15.48 -2.02
C CYS A 271 1.23 14.94 -3.40
N MET A 272 1.15 13.61 -3.52
CA MET A 272 0.59 12.96 -4.69
C MET A 272 -0.10 11.64 -4.30
N ALA A 273 -0.86 11.07 -5.21
CA ALA A 273 -1.39 9.72 -5.13
C ALA A 273 -1.39 9.08 -6.52
N ILE A 274 -1.03 7.81 -6.57
CA ILE A 274 -1.32 6.92 -7.69
C ILE A 274 -2.45 5.97 -7.25
N PRO A 275 -3.40 5.57 -8.13
CA PRO A 275 -4.56 4.78 -7.74
C PRO A 275 -4.24 3.41 -7.13
N THR A 276 -3.03 2.90 -7.40
CA THR A 276 -2.50 1.69 -6.77
C THR A 276 -0.98 1.76 -6.72
N ASN A 277 -0.39 1.18 -5.67
CA ASN A 277 1.05 0.96 -5.57
C ASN A 277 1.49 -0.40 -6.14
N GLN A 278 0.54 -1.22 -6.60
CA GLN A 278 0.84 -2.43 -7.34
C GLN A 278 1.29 -2.09 -8.76
N ALA A 279 2.26 -2.84 -9.30
CA ALA A 279 2.72 -2.64 -10.67
C ALA A 279 1.61 -3.00 -11.65
N ILE A 280 1.27 -2.06 -12.54
CA ILE A 280 0.23 -2.21 -13.57
C ILE A 280 0.70 -1.54 -14.87
N ALA A 281 0.13 -1.95 -16.00
CA ALA A 281 0.36 -1.35 -17.31
C ALA A 281 -0.98 -1.27 -18.08
N PRO A 282 -1.81 -0.25 -17.85
CA PRO A 282 -3.12 -0.13 -18.47
C PRO A 282 -3.10 -0.24 -20.00
N THR A 283 -2.03 0.26 -20.64
CA THR A 283 -1.81 0.23 -22.09
C THR A 283 -1.75 -1.19 -22.69
N ARG A 284 -1.49 -2.23 -21.89
CA ARG A 284 -1.54 -3.63 -22.34
C ARG A 284 -2.96 -4.18 -22.43
N SER A 285 -3.94 -3.50 -21.82
CA SER A 285 -5.33 -3.97 -21.73
C SER A 285 -6.13 -3.59 -22.99
N THR A 286 -5.74 -4.13 -24.15
CA THR A 286 -6.39 -3.80 -25.43
C THR A 286 -7.80 -4.41 -25.53
N PRO A 287 -8.71 -3.84 -26.35
CA PRO A 287 -10.04 -4.41 -26.57
C PRO A 287 -10.00 -5.89 -26.99
N GLU A 288 -9.04 -6.28 -27.83
CA GLU A 288 -8.85 -7.65 -28.31
C GLU A 288 -8.48 -8.59 -27.17
N LEU A 289 -7.48 -8.22 -26.36
CA LEU A 289 -7.03 -9.05 -25.25
C LEU A 289 -8.11 -9.16 -24.16
N ARG A 290 -8.86 -8.08 -23.88
CA ARG A 290 -9.99 -8.11 -22.95
C ARG A 290 -11.11 -9.03 -23.43
N ARG A 291 -11.42 -9.05 -24.74
CA ARG A 291 -12.40 -10.00 -25.31
C ARG A 291 -11.94 -11.45 -25.15
N MET A 292 -10.67 -11.75 -25.44
CA MET A 292 -10.12 -13.10 -25.32
C MET A 292 -10.06 -13.57 -23.86
N ASN A 293 -9.63 -12.70 -22.95
CA ASN A 293 -9.47 -13.04 -21.53
C ASN A 293 -10.76 -12.89 -20.71
N GLN A 294 -11.78 -12.23 -21.27
CA GLN A 294 -13.03 -11.84 -20.60
C GLN A 294 -12.78 -10.96 -19.36
N GLU A 295 -11.78 -10.09 -19.46
CA GLU A 295 -11.32 -9.20 -18.40
C GLU A 295 -12.03 -7.84 -18.45
N GLN A 296 -12.03 -7.12 -17.34
CA GLN A 296 -12.57 -5.77 -17.26
C GLN A 296 -11.58 -4.74 -17.85
N PRO A 297 -12.05 -3.61 -18.42
CA PRO A 297 -11.19 -2.48 -18.70
C PRO A 297 -10.71 -1.83 -17.40
N PHE A 298 -9.54 -1.18 -17.45
CA PHE A 298 -9.08 -0.35 -16.35
C PHE A 298 -9.96 0.90 -16.22
N SER A 299 -10.14 1.37 -14.99
CA SER A 299 -10.57 2.76 -14.79
C SER A 299 -9.54 3.71 -15.44
N PRO A 300 -9.97 4.81 -16.08
CA PRO A 300 -9.04 5.76 -16.66
C PRO A 300 -8.03 6.35 -15.67
N ILE A 301 -8.37 6.42 -14.38
CA ILE A 301 -7.47 6.96 -13.35
C ILE A 301 -6.14 6.23 -13.28
N TYR A 302 -6.09 4.93 -13.61
CA TYR A 302 -4.90 4.08 -13.46
C TYR A 302 -3.73 4.50 -14.36
N ASN A 303 -4.00 5.33 -15.37
CA ASN A 303 -2.99 5.91 -16.25
C ASN A 303 -2.28 7.13 -15.64
N TYR A 304 -2.79 7.66 -14.52
CA TYR A 304 -2.36 8.96 -13.99
C TYR A 304 -1.78 8.87 -12.57
N ALA A 305 -0.84 9.76 -12.29
CA ALA A 305 -0.55 10.24 -10.95
C ALA A 305 -1.31 11.56 -10.72
N PHE A 306 -1.94 11.69 -9.55
CA PHE A 306 -2.67 12.88 -9.12
C PHE A 306 -1.84 13.62 -8.07
N VAL A 307 -1.41 14.83 -8.39
CA VAL A 307 -0.52 15.66 -7.58
C VAL A 307 -1.32 16.80 -6.98
N THR A 308 -1.26 16.97 -5.66
CA THR A 308 -1.79 18.17 -5.01
C THR A 308 -0.71 19.23 -4.96
N ASP A 309 -1.07 20.45 -5.36
CA ASP A 309 -0.23 21.63 -5.33
C ASP A 309 -0.95 22.72 -4.53
N SER A 310 -0.25 23.33 -3.57
CA SER A 310 -0.87 24.33 -2.67
C SER A 310 -1.31 25.62 -3.38
N VAL A 311 -0.85 25.88 -4.60
CA VAL A 311 -1.22 27.06 -5.40
C VAL A 311 -2.09 26.64 -6.58
N GLU A 312 -1.68 25.61 -7.31
CA GLU A 312 -2.31 25.19 -8.57
C GLU A 312 -3.47 24.21 -8.40
N GLY A 313 -3.70 23.68 -7.18
CA GLY A 313 -4.75 22.72 -6.88
C GLY A 313 -4.38 21.29 -7.28
N LEU A 314 -5.22 20.63 -8.09
CA LEU A 314 -5.03 19.24 -8.49
C LEU A 314 -4.44 19.15 -9.90
N ILE A 315 -3.31 18.47 -10.05
CA ILE A 315 -2.63 18.24 -11.33
C ILE A 315 -2.66 16.74 -11.63
N ALA A 316 -3.03 16.35 -12.85
CA ALA A 316 -2.93 14.97 -13.30
C ALA A 316 -1.78 14.82 -14.31
N VAL A 317 -0.98 13.77 -14.14
CA VAL A 317 0.18 13.46 -14.99
C VAL A 317 0.04 12.03 -15.48
N ASN A 318 0.01 11.79 -16.79
CA ASN A 318 0.02 10.43 -17.32
C ASN A 318 1.40 9.80 -17.05
N VAL A 319 1.42 8.57 -16.54
CA VAL A 319 2.63 7.86 -16.11
C VAL A 319 2.83 6.51 -16.81
N ASP A 320 2.11 6.25 -17.91
CA ASP A 320 2.11 4.95 -18.59
C ASP A 320 3.45 4.60 -19.25
N THR A 321 4.23 5.60 -19.65
CA THR A 321 5.57 5.40 -20.24
C THR A 321 6.52 4.69 -19.27
N PHE A 322 6.25 4.76 -17.97
CA PHE A 322 7.02 4.05 -16.94
C PHE A 322 6.61 2.56 -16.80
N ALA A 323 5.76 2.03 -17.68
CA ALA A 323 5.35 0.62 -17.67
C ALA A 323 5.35 -0.04 -19.06
N ASP A 324 5.75 0.68 -20.11
CA ASP A 324 5.73 0.20 -21.49
C ASP A 324 7.03 -0.52 -21.91
N GLY A 325 8.11 -0.36 -21.13
CA GLY A 325 9.43 -0.94 -21.39
C GLY A 325 10.31 -0.13 -22.35
N GLU A 326 9.93 1.10 -22.69
CA GLU A 326 10.65 2.00 -23.57
C GLU A 326 11.22 3.20 -22.79
N PHE A 327 12.45 3.08 -22.28
CA PHE A 327 13.03 4.10 -21.42
C PHE A 327 13.26 5.47 -22.08
N ARG A 328 13.31 5.53 -23.42
CA ARG A 328 13.63 6.75 -24.18
C ARG A 328 12.45 7.69 -24.36
N ASN A 329 11.23 7.24 -24.08
CA ASN A 329 10.01 8.02 -24.34
C ASN A 329 9.40 8.65 -23.07
N ASN A 330 10.07 8.54 -21.93
CA ASN A 330 9.62 9.05 -20.65
C ASN A 330 9.62 10.60 -20.62
N ASP A 331 8.62 11.20 -21.26
CA ASP A 331 8.39 12.65 -21.37
C ASP A 331 7.09 13.04 -20.66
N LEU A 332 7.18 13.21 -19.33
CA LEU A 332 6.03 13.53 -18.49
C LEU A 332 5.46 14.90 -18.83
N LYS A 333 4.14 14.92 -18.98
CA LYS A 333 3.34 16.12 -19.25
C LYS A 333 2.14 16.15 -18.33
N ARG A 334 1.73 17.38 -18.01
CA ARG A 334 0.46 17.63 -17.35
C ARG A 334 -0.64 17.24 -18.33
N ALA A 335 -1.46 16.28 -17.95
CA ALA A 335 -2.71 15.99 -18.65
C ALA A 335 -3.79 17.02 -18.29
N LEU A 336 -3.74 17.54 -17.06
CA LEU A 336 -4.74 18.44 -16.52
C LEU A 336 -4.19 19.27 -15.35
N THR A 337 -4.76 20.45 -15.14
CA THR A 337 -4.63 21.23 -13.90
C THR A 337 -6.03 21.77 -13.53
N PHE A 338 -6.45 21.54 -12.29
CA PHE A 338 -7.83 21.74 -11.83
C PHE A 338 -7.85 22.44 -10.47
N ASN A 339 -8.34 23.68 -10.43
CA ASN A 339 -8.57 24.46 -9.21
C ASN A 339 -9.71 25.48 -9.44
N PRO A 340 -10.94 25.01 -9.69
CA PRO A 340 -12.06 25.91 -9.96
C PRO A 340 -12.30 26.82 -8.76
N ASP A 341 -12.40 28.12 -8.99
CA ASP A 341 -12.65 29.16 -7.99
C ASP A 341 -11.69 29.12 -6.78
N GLY A 342 -10.50 28.54 -6.95
CA GLY A 342 -9.53 28.39 -5.87
C GLY A 342 -9.93 27.40 -4.78
N ALA A 343 -10.91 26.51 -5.04
CA ALA A 343 -11.41 25.55 -4.05
C ALA A 343 -10.34 24.59 -3.51
N LEU A 344 -9.31 24.29 -4.30
CA LEU A 344 -8.18 23.42 -3.95
C LEU A 344 -6.91 24.21 -3.60
N THR A 345 -6.99 25.54 -3.50
CA THR A 345 -5.88 26.36 -2.98
C THR A 345 -5.58 25.93 -1.54
N GLY A 346 -4.30 25.82 -1.22
CA GLY A 346 -3.83 25.30 0.06
C GLY A 346 -3.90 23.78 0.17
N ALA A 347 -4.08 23.03 -0.93
CA ALA A 347 -4.05 21.56 -0.92
C ALA A 347 -2.79 21.02 -0.21
N ARG A 348 -2.97 19.98 0.62
CA ARG A 348 -1.92 19.39 1.48
C ARG A 348 -1.77 17.90 1.30
N HIS A 349 -2.88 17.18 1.09
CA HIS A 349 -2.89 15.72 0.97
C HIS A 349 -4.07 15.26 0.13
N ILE A 350 -3.91 14.08 -0.47
CA ILE A 350 -4.90 13.42 -1.31
C ILE A 350 -5.00 11.94 -0.97
N THR A 351 -6.21 11.40 -0.98
CA THR A 351 -6.48 9.96 -0.97
C THR A 351 -7.44 9.63 -2.10
N LEU A 352 -7.12 8.61 -2.89
CA LEU A 352 -7.98 8.12 -3.95
C LEU A 352 -8.87 7.00 -3.43
N ALA A 353 -10.14 7.04 -3.80
CA ALA A 353 -11.15 6.02 -3.54
C ALA A 353 -11.84 5.67 -4.86
N GLY A 354 -11.15 4.88 -5.69
CA GLY A 354 -11.51 4.71 -7.10
C GLY A 354 -11.51 6.05 -7.83
N ASP A 355 -12.58 6.35 -8.57
CA ASP A 355 -12.72 7.58 -9.37
C ASP A 355 -12.91 8.87 -8.56
N TYR A 356 -12.89 8.80 -7.22
CA TYR A 356 -13.00 9.95 -6.32
C TYR A 356 -11.65 10.26 -5.65
N ALA A 357 -11.29 11.53 -5.61
CA ALA A 357 -10.20 12.06 -4.79
C ALA A 357 -10.75 12.82 -3.59
N TYR A 358 -10.32 12.44 -2.39
CA TYR A 358 -10.49 13.22 -1.17
C TYR A 358 -9.24 14.06 -0.95
N VAL A 359 -9.35 15.37 -1.18
CA VAL A 359 -8.26 16.33 -1.04
C VAL A 359 -8.51 17.20 0.18
N VAL A 360 -7.54 17.27 1.08
CA VAL A 360 -7.59 18.26 2.18
C VAL A 360 -6.75 19.47 1.82
N THR A 361 -7.32 20.65 2.04
CA THR A 361 -6.65 21.95 1.95
C THR A 361 -6.23 22.43 3.34
N ASP A 362 -5.89 23.71 3.50
CA ASP A 362 -5.71 24.32 4.82
C ASP A 362 -7.04 24.65 5.53
N ARG A 363 -8.18 24.52 4.83
CA ARG A 363 -9.50 24.97 5.30
C ARG A 363 -10.65 23.98 5.10
N ALA A 364 -10.49 22.93 4.30
CA ALA A 364 -11.59 22.04 3.94
C ALA A 364 -11.14 20.64 3.52
N LEU A 365 -12.07 19.69 3.60
CA LEU A 365 -12.09 18.47 2.80
C LEU A 365 -12.86 18.76 1.52
N VAL A 366 -12.22 18.55 0.37
CA VAL A 366 -12.80 18.70 -0.97
C VAL A 366 -12.84 17.34 -1.64
N THR A 367 -14.03 16.94 -2.10
CA THR A 367 -14.23 15.70 -2.86
C THR A 367 -14.31 16.03 -4.34
N VAL A 368 -13.49 15.35 -5.13
CA VAL A 368 -13.41 15.55 -6.58
C VAL A 368 -13.68 14.22 -7.27
N HIS A 369 -14.73 14.14 -8.07
CA HIS A 369 -14.87 13.06 -9.06
C HIS A 369 -13.90 13.33 -10.20
N LEU A 370 -13.19 12.33 -10.73
CA LEU A 370 -12.01 12.55 -11.59
C LEU A 370 -12.27 12.30 -13.09
N THR A 371 -13.16 11.37 -13.43
CA THR A 371 -13.26 10.79 -14.77
C THR A 371 -14.42 11.36 -15.58
N LYS A 372 -14.32 11.30 -16.91
CA LYS A 372 -15.50 11.34 -17.78
C LYS A 372 -16.40 10.13 -17.48
N PRO A 373 -17.71 10.17 -17.77
CA PRO A 373 -18.57 9.01 -17.69
C PRO A 373 -17.96 7.82 -18.46
N TRP A 374 -17.74 6.70 -17.77
CA TRP A 374 -17.22 5.47 -18.34
C TRP A 374 -17.86 4.26 -17.66
N SER A 375 -17.82 3.12 -18.34
CA SER A 375 -18.27 1.86 -17.79
C SER A 375 -17.51 0.69 -18.42
N ARG A 376 -17.80 -0.53 -17.98
CA ARG A 376 -17.24 -1.73 -18.62
C ARG A 376 -17.75 -1.89 -20.06
N GLU A 377 -19.01 -1.56 -20.29
CA GLU A 377 -19.68 -1.64 -21.59
C GLU A 377 -19.28 -0.47 -22.51
N THR A 378 -18.87 0.66 -21.93
CA THR A 378 -18.41 1.86 -22.65
C THR A 378 -17.13 2.37 -21.99
N PRO A 379 -15.99 1.69 -22.21
CA PRO A 379 -14.72 2.11 -21.64
C PRO A 379 -14.27 3.43 -22.25
N CYS A 380 -13.59 4.26 -21.46
CA CYS A 380 -12.89 5.43 -21.99
C CYS A 380 -11.47 5.02 -22.36
N GLU A 381 -11.20 4.97 -23.66
CA GLU A 381 -9.88 4.64 -24.20
C GLU A 381 -9.08 5.93 -24.42
N ILE A 382 -7.85 5.98 -23.91
CA ILE A 382 -6.97 7.15 -24.10
C ILE A 382 -6.50 7.17 -25.55
N GLY A 383 -6.99 8.14 -26.33
CA GLY A 383 -6.46 8.48 -27.64
C GLY A 383 -5.23 9.38 -27.54
N LYS A 384 -4.58 9.64 -28.67
CA LYS A 384 -3.29 10.38 -28.72
C LYS A 384 -3.38 11.82 -28.18
N ASP A 385 -4.55 12.45 -28.24
CA ASP A 385 -4.76 13.87 -27.91
C ASP A 385 -5.98 14.13 -26.98
N GLU A 386 -6.61 13.10 -26.41
CA GLU A 386 -7.80 13.26 -25.56
C GLU A 386 -7.61 12.57 -24.20
N THR A 387 -7.86 13.32 -23.12
CA THR A 387 -7.86 12.76 -21.75
C THR A 387 -9.22 12.19 -21.39
N CYS A 388 -9.23 11.10 -20.62
CA CYS A 388 -10.42 10.53 -20.01
C CYS A 388 -10.82 11.20 -18.67
N LEU A 389 -10.19 12.32 -18.32
CA LEU A 389 -10.45 13.07 -17.10
C LEU A 389 -11.45 14.20 -17.36
N ALA A 390 -12.34 14.42 -16.42
CA ALA A 390 -13.28 15.54 -16.38
C ALA A 390 -13.63 15.82 -14.91
N PRO A 391 -12.69 16.39 -14.13
CA PRO A 391 -12.88 16.51 -12.71
C PRO A 391 -14.00 17.47 -12.35
N GLU A 392 -14.75 17.11 -11.32
CA GLU A 392 -15.85 17.89 -10.78
C GLU A 392 -15.82 17.85 -9.26
N ILE A 393 -15.97 19.01 -8.61
CA ILE A 393 -16.09 19.07 -7.15
C ILE A 393 -17.52 18.63 -6.79
N THR A 394 -17.63 17.52 -6.06
CA THR A 394 -18.93 16.98 -5.64
C THR A 394 -19.31 17.41 -4.22
N SER A 395 -18.33 17.77 -3.39
CA SER A 395 -18.58 18.30 -2.05
C SER A 395 -17.40 19.13 -1.53
N VAL A 396 -17.68 20.15 -0.73
CA VAL A 396 -16.69 20.89 0.06
C VAL A 396 -17.17 20.97 1.50
N THR A 397 -16.41 20.38 2.42
CA THR A 397 -16.72 20.41 3.85
C THR A 397 -15.66 21.21 4.59
N PRO A 398 -16.00 22.37 5.17
CA PRO A 398 -15.06 23.15 5.99
C PRO A 398 -14.54 22.34 7.18
N LEU A 399 -13.25 22.44 7.44
CA LEU A 399 -12.56 21.76 8.54
C LEU A 399 -11.47 22.67 9.10
N SER A 400 -11.16 22.53 10.40
CA SER A 400 -10.12 23.31 11.05
C SER A 400 -8.75 22.67 10.83
N ASP A 401 -7.91 23.26 9.97
CA ASP A 401 -6.55 22.81 9.70
C ASP A 401 -6.45 21.30 9.35
N PRO A 402 -7.18 20.80 8.32
CA PRO A 402 -7.07 19.40 7.94
C PRO A 402 -5.69 19.11 7.32
N ARG A 403 -5.16 17.90 7.55
CA ARG A 403 -3.74 17.56 7.29
C ARG A 403 -3.56 16.29 6.48
N ALA A 404 -4.30 15.24 6.79
CA ALA A 404 -4.23 13.97 6.08
C ALA A 404 -5.57 13.23 6.08
N THR A 405 -5.69 12.27 5.18
CA THR A 405 -6.89 11.46 4.96
C THR A 405 -6.52 10.00 4.79
N ALA A 406 -7.37 9.07 5.21
CA ALA A 406 -7.26 7.66 4.88
C ALA A 406 -8.65 7.02 4.82
N VAL A 407 -8.89 6.18 3.81
CA VAL A 407 -10.17 5.51 3.58
C VAL A 407 -10.05 4.01 3.84
N GLN A 408 -11.07 3.43 4.47
CA GLN A 408 -11.25 1.98 4.53
C GLN A 408 -12.74 1.67 4.40
N PHE A 409 -13.12 1.16 3.24
CA PHE A 409 -14.50 0.83 2.89
C PHE A 409 -15.46 2.02 3.07
N ARG A 410 -16.35 2.02 4.07
CA ARG A 410 -17.38 3.06 4.25
C ARG A 410 -16.92 4.29 5.00
N TYR A 411 -15.71 4.29 5.54
CA TYR A 411 -15.27 5.35 6.44
C TYR A 411 -13.97 6.00 5.97
N LEU A 412 -14.01 7.33 5.91
CA LEU A 412 -12.88 8.21 5.64
C LEU A 412 -12.51 8.90 6.96
N TRP A 413 -11.25 8.75 7.34
CA TRP A 413 -10.69 9.37 8.52
C TRP A 413 -9.85 10.57 8.12
N VAL A 414 -9.99 11.69 8.85
CA VAL A 414 -9.32 12.95 8.54
C VAL A 414 -8.60 13.45 9.79
N THR A 415 -7.32 13.77 9.69
CA THR A 415 -6.59 14.45 10.77
C THR A 415 -6.73 15.95 10.63
N THR A 416 -7.04 16.62 11.74
CA THR A 416 -7.33 18.06 11.82
C THR A 416 -6.71 18.66 13.10
N ALA A 417 -6.91 19.96 13.32
CA ALA A 417 -6.59 20.58 14.61
C ALA A 417 -7.39 20.02 15.80
N ASN A 418 -8.56 19.39 15.55
CA ASN A 418 -9.37 18.78 16.60
C ASN A 418 -8.92 17.34 16.94
N GLY A 419 -8.03 16.77 16.13
CA GLY A 419 -7.53 15.41 16.28
C GLY A 419 -7.86 14.54 15.09
N LEU A 420 -8.57 13.44 15.33
CA LEU A 420 -8.97 12.48 14.30
C LEU A 420 -10.50 12.49 14.13
N GLU A 421 -10.97 13.02 13.00
CA GLU A 421 -12.38 13.17 12.65
C GLU A 421 -12.83 12.08 11.67
N LEU A 422 -14.12 11.70 11.73
CA LEU A 422 -14.71 10.63 10.94
C LEU A 422 -15.71 11.15 9.92
N PHE A 423 -15.66 10.61 8.71
CA PHE A 423 -16.67 10.80 7.67
C PHE A 423 -17.23 9.46 7.22
N ASP A 424 -18.56 9.36 7.13
CA ASP A 424 -19.23 8.28 6.40
C ASP A 424 -19.18 8.60 4.90
N VAL A 425 -18.53 7.72 4.14
CA VAL A 425 -18.37 7.78 2.68
C VAL A 425 -19.05 6.61 1.98
N THR A 426 -20.12 6.07 2.57
CA THR A 426 -20.99 5.06 1.92
C THR A 426 -21.41 5.52 0.53
N LYS A 427 -21.70 6.83 0.39
CA LYS A 427 -21.83 7.54 -0.89
C LYS A 427 -20.54 8.33 -1.15
N LEU A 428 -19.67 7.82 -2.02
CA LEU A 428 -18.34 8.39 -2.26
C LEU A 428 -18.36 9.87 -2.67
N ALA A 429 -19.38 10.29 -3.44
CA ALA A 429 -19.52 11.68 -3.90
C ALA A 429 -19.87 12.69 -2.78
N SER A 430 -20.39 12.22 -1.64
CA SER A 430 -20.96 13.09 -0.60
C SER A 430 -20.60 12.58 0.80
N PRO A 431 -19.34 12.75 1.25
CA PRO A 431 -18.93 12.44 2.61
C PRO A 431 -19.79 13.14 3.66
N VAL A 432 -20.22 12.41 4.68
CA VAL A 432 -21.02 12.94 5.80
C VAL A 432 -20.20 12.96 7.07
N HIS A 433 -19.93 14.15 7.61
CA HIS A 433 -19.16 14.31 8.85
C HIS A 433 -19.88 13.70 10.06
N GLN A 434 -19.16 12.94 10.87
CA GLN A 434 -19.62 12.27 12.10
C GLN A 434 -18.90 12.85 13.34
N PRO A 435 -19.27 14.06 13.79
CA PRO A 435 -18.53 14.76 14.84
C PRO A 435 -18.50 14.02 16.19
N SER A 436 -19.53 13.20 16.48
CA SER A 436 -19.60 12.39 17.70
C SER A 436 -18.52 11.30 17.79
N ALA A 437 -17.87 10.97 16.67
CA ALA A 437 -16.80 9.98 16.58
C ALA A 437 -15.40 10.61 16.54
N THR A 438 -15.28 11.91 16.86
CA THR A 438 -13.98 12.57 16.90
C THR A 438 -13.14 12.04 18.05
N VAL A 439 -11.88 11.67 17.77
CA VAL A 439 -10.87 11.36 18.79
C VAL A 439 -9.99 12.58 19.02
N PRO A 440 -10.07 13.25 20.18
CA PRO A 440 -9.28 14.45 20.44
C PRO A 440 -7.79 14.14 20.51
N LEU A 441 -6.99 14.82 19.68
CA LEU A 441 -5.53 14.75 19.67
C LEU A 441 -4.97 16.15 19.44
N ALA A 442 -3.94 16.52 20.21
CA ALA A 442 -3.42 17.89 20.19
C ALA A 442 -2.76 18.27 18.86
N ASP A 443 -2.11 17.31 18.18
CA ASP A 443 -1.35 17.58 16.96
C ASP A 443 -1.29 16.34 16.04
N ALA A 444 -2.45 15.91 15.54
CA ALA A 444 -2.54 14.78 14.62
C ALA A 444 -1.95 15.14 13.24
N ARG A 445 -1.03 14.31 12.72
CA ARG A 445 -0.33 14.49 11.44
C ARG A 445 -0.86 13.47 10.43
N ARG A 446 -0.05 12.53 9.95
CA ARG A 446 -0.52 11.48 9.03
C ARG A 446 -1.21 10.34 9.78
N ILE A 447 -1.99 9.57 9.03
CA ILE A 447 -2.75 8.43 9.52
C ILE A 447 -2.58 7.23 8.58
N TYR A 448 -2.49 6.05 9.16
CA TYR A 448 -2.53 4.77 8.45
C TYR A 448 -3.59 3.86 9.07
N LEU A 449 -4.45 3.26 8.24
CA LEU A 449 -5.47 2.32 8.69
C LEU A 449 -4.98 0.91 8.41
N ALA A 450 -4.96 0.03 9.41
CA ALA A 450 -4.73 -1.39 9.22
C ALA A 450 -5.78 -2.20 9.99
N ARG A 451 -6.64 -2.89 9.25
CA ARG A 451 -7.80 -3.63 9.77
C ARG A 451 -8.63 -2.78 10.76
N THR A 452 -8.59 -3.11 12.06
CA THR A 452 -9.43 -2.46 13.08
C THR A 452 -8.69 -1.38 13.87
N TYR A 453 -7.51 -0.95 13.43
CA TYR A 453 -6.72 0.09 14.09
C TYR A 453 -6.37 1.22 13.11
N ALA A 454 -6.45 2.45 13.62
CA ALA A 454 -5.82 3.62 13.03
C ALA A 454 -4.54 3.95 13.78
N TYR A 455 -3.46 4.16 13.03
CA TYR A 455 -2.14 4.55 13.52
C TYR A 455 -1.95 6.01 13.15
N VAL A 456 -1.86 6.89 14.13
CA VAL A 456 -1.78 8.34 13.94
C VAL A 456 -0.43 8.84 14.44
N ALA A 457 0.35 9.44 13.55
CA ALA A 457 1.53 10.19 13.94
C ALA A 457 1.07 11.51 14.60
N ALA A 458 1.48 11.77 15.84
CA ALA A 458 0.91 12.84 16.66
C ALA A 458 1.97 13.73 17.34
N LYS A 459 3.07 14.03 16.64
CA LYS A 459 4.15 14.89 17.15
C LYS A 459 4.63 14.47 18.54
N ARG A 460 4.41 15.31 19.56
CA ARG A 460 4.85 15.10 20.95
C ARG A 460 4.16 13.91 21.63
N ASP A 461 2.96 13.55 21.18
CA ASP A 461 2.25 12.35 21.66
C ASP A 461 2.81 11.05 21.04
N GLY A 462 3.78 11.17 20.14
CA GLY A 462 4.42 10.04 19.45
C GLY A 462 3.47 9.34 18.50
N LEU A 463 3.43 8.01 18.54
CA LEU A 463 2.48 7.21 17.78
C LEU A 463 1.23 6.93 18.64
N VAL A 464 0.07 7.39 18.18
CA VAL A 464 -1.22 7.11 18.82
C VAL A 464 -1.93 6.01 18.03
N ILE A 465 -2.28 4.93 18.72
CA ILE A 465 -3.04 3.80 18.17
C ILE A 465 -4.48 3.94 18.64
N VAL A 466 -5.40 4.03 17.70
CA VAL A 466 -6.84 4.17 17.92
C VAL A 466 -7.54 2.90 17.47
N ASN A 467 -8.33 2.30 18.35
CA ASN A 467 -9.24 1.22 18.00
C ASN A 467 -10.43 1.82 17.21
N ILE A 468 -10.58 1.35 15.97
CA ILE A 468 -11.64 1.75 15.04
C ILE A 468 -12.53 0.56 14.65
N THR A 469 -12.56 -0.50 15.46
CA THR A 469 -13.45 -1.66 15.25
C THR A 469 -14.88 -1.19 15.04
N ARG A 470 -15.36 -0.28 15.90
CA ARG A 470 -16.64 0.44 15.75
C ARG A 470 -16.35 1.88 15.34
N PRO A 471 -16.42 2.24 14.05
CA PRO A 471 -15.99 3.55 13.56
C PRO A 471 -16.73 4.71 14.22
N HIS A 472 -18.03 4.57 14.52
CA HIS A 472 -18.80 5.60 15.22
C HIS A 472 -18.50 5.74 16.73
N ALA A 473 -17.71 4.85 17.32
CA ALA A 473 -17.31 4.89 18.73
C ALA A 473 -15.82 4.50 18.88
N PRO A 474 -14.89 5.26 18.28
CA PRO A 474 -13.48 4.94 18.32
C PRO A 474 -12.89 5.26 19.71
N THR A 475 -11.85 4.52 20.10
CA THR A 475 -11.17 4.71 21.39
C THR A 475 -9.67 4.71 21.22
N ILE A 476 -8.96 5.56 21.98
CA ILE A 476 -7.49 5.49 22.04
C ILE A 476 -7.13 4.18 22.73
N TYR A 477 -6.47 3.29 22.01
CA TYR A 477 -5.96 2.03 22.54
C TYR A 477 -4.64 2.25 23.29
N GLN A 478 -3.71 3.01 22.71
CA GLN A 478 -2.41 3.29 23.31
C GLN A 478 -1.76 4.55 22.71
N LYS A 479 -0.99 5.29 23.52
CA LYS A 479 -0.01 6.29 23.05
C LYS A 479 1.40 5.77 23.29
N VAL A 480 2.29 5.93 22.31
CA VAL A 480 3.63 5.32 22.31
C VAL A 480 4.67 6.40 22.08
N THR A 481 5.54 6.62 23.08
CA THR A 481 6.62 7.63 23.02
C THR A 481 8.01 7.06 23.32
N PHE A 482 8.11 5.83 23.83
CA PHE A 482 9.36 5.18 24.25
C PHE A 482 10.25 6.10 25.10
N ASP A 483 9.69 6.61 26.21
CA ASP A 483 10.37 7.54 27.13
C ASP A 483 10.88 8.82 26.43
N GLY A 484 10.12 9.29 25.44
CA GLY A 484 10.42 10.50 24.67
C GLY A 484 11.35 10.28 23.48
N GLN A 485 11.74 9.04 23.16
CA GLN A 485 12.50 8.71 21.94
C GLN A 485 11.68 8.84 20.66
N LEU A 486 10.34 8.87 20.77
CA LEU A 486 9.37 9.10 19.70
C LEU A 486 8.48 10.29 20.09
N ASN A 487 8.86 11.49 19.65
CA ASN A 487 8.27 12.76 20.12
C ASN A 487 8.14 13.84 19.03
N ASP A 488 8.33 13.47 17.77
CA ASP A 488 8.19 14.32 16.59
C ASP A 488 7.57 13.52 15.42
N ALA A 489 6.63 12.63 15.72
CA ALA A 489 6.00 11.77 14.72
C ALA A 489 5.23 12.60 13.67
N GLU A 490 5.65 12.48 12.41
CA GLU A 490 5.07 13.13 11.23
C GLU A 490 4.26 12.16 10.38
N ASP A 491 4.80 10.95 10.16
CA ASP A 491 4.17 9.91 9.34
C ASP A 491 4.32 8.50 9.91
N VAL A 492 3.39 7.62 9.57
CA VAL A 492 3.41 6.21 9.93
C VAL A 492 2.85 5.35 8.80
N ILE A 493 3.51 4.22 8.53
CA ILE A 493 2.95 3.14 7.69
C ILE A 493 3.06 1.82 8.44
N VAL A 494 2.17 0.88 8.12
CA VAL A 494 2.17 -0.47 8.67
C VAL A 494 2.36 -1.50 7.56
N GLY A 495 3.14 -2.54 7.85
CA GLY A 495 3.33 -3.67 6.95
C GLY A 495 3.58 -4.97 7.71
N SER A 496 3.42 -6.08 7.01
CA SER A 496 3.68 -7.42 7.55
C SER A 496 4.89 -8.06 6.88
N THR A 497 5.64 -8.84 7.66
CA THR A 497 6.74 -9.67 7.17
C THR A 497 6.79 -10.94 8.01
N ASN A 498 6.73 -12.11 7.37
CA ASN A 498 6.82 -13.42 8.02
C ASN A 498 5.88 -13.53 9.25
N ALA A 499 4.59 -13.32 9.02
CA ALA A 499 3.50 -13.34 10.00
C ALA A 499 3.54 -12.29 11.14
N SER A 500 4.59 -11.46 11.24
CA SER A 500 4.66 -10.35 12.20
C SER A 500 4.23 -9.03 11.57
N LEU A 501 3.64 -8.14 12.37
CA LEU A 501 3.24 -6.79 11.97
C LEU A 501 4.26 -5.77 12.46
N PHE A 502 4.58 -4.78 11.63
CA PHE A 502 5.53 -3.72 11.91
C PHE A 502 4.96 -2.35 11.57
N ALA A 503 5.29 -1.33 12.36
CA ALA A 503 5.09 0.08 12.02
C ALA A 503 6.44 0.74 11.73
N TYR A 504 6.44 1.58 10.72
CA TYR A 504 7.56 2.46 10.37
C TYR A 504 7.08 3.88 10.63
N VAL A 505 7.84 4.67 11.38
CA VAL A 505 7.42 6.01 11.80
C VAL A 505 8.50 7.01 11.40
N ALA A 506 8.12 8.02 10.61
CA ALA A 506 8.93 9.19 10.33
C ALA A 506 8.79 10.12 11.54
N ASP A 507 9.83 10.16 12.37
CA ASP A 507 9.86 10.88 13.65
C ASP A 507 10.62 12.20 13.52
N GLY A 508 10.34 12.96 12.47
CA GLY A 508 10.84 14.32 12.26
C GLY A 508 12.35 14.41 12.46
N ARG A 509 12.77 15.26 13.39
CA ARG A 509 14.19 15.48 13.72
C ARG A 509 14.93 14.24 14.27
N ASN A 510 14.22 13.21 14.72
CA ASN A 510 14.80 11.99 15.27
C ASN A 510 14.99 10.88 14.21
N GLY A 511 14.59 11.13 12.96
CA GLY A 511 14.74 10.21 11.83
C GLY A 511 13.67 9.12 11.74
N LEU A 512 14.03 7.92 11.32
CA LEU A 512 13.11 6.78 11.15
C LEU A 512 13.08 5.91 12.42
N LYS A 513 11.90 5.45 12.83
CA LYS A 513 11.72 4.37 13.81
C LYS A 513 11.08 3.15 13.18
N VAL A 514 11.50 1.96 13.61
CA VAL A 514 10.89 0.68 13.24
C VAL A 514 10.40 0.00 14.50
N LEU A 515 9.08 -0.25 14.54
CA LEU A 515 8.40 -0.83 15.68
C LEU A 515 7.86 -2.20 15.29
N GLN A 516 8.12 -3.22 16.11
CA GLN A 516 7.39 -4.47 16.02
C GLN A 516 6.06 -4.30 16.73
N LEU A 517 4.95 -4.50 16.02
CA LEU A 517 3.60 -4.37 16.56
C LEU A 517 3.05 -5.71 17.05
N THR A 518 3.47 -6.82 16.47
CA THR A 518 3.09 -8.16 16.94
C THR A 518 4.25 -9.14 16.77
N SER A 519 4.36 -10.08 17.70
CA SER A 519 5.28 -11.21 17.65
C SER A 519 4.65 -12.42 18.33
N PRO A 520 5.10 -13.65 18.02
CA PRO A 520 4.64 -14.84 18.73
C PRO A 520 4.81 -14.78 20.26
N SER A 521 5.84 -14.07 20.74
CA SER A 521 6.08 -13.92 22.19
C SER A 521 5.33 -12.77 22.84
N SER A 522 5.01 -11.71 22.10
CA SER A 522 4.33 -10.51 22.64
C SER A 522 2.81 -10.59 22.53
N GLN A 523 2.29 -11.35 21.55
CA GLN A 523 0.87 -11.42 21.24
C GLN A 523 0.44 -12.89 21.05
N PRO A 524 -0.08 -13.57 22.08
CA PRO A 524 -0.47 -14.99 21.99
C PRO A 524 -1.57 -15.24 20.96
N ASN A 525 -2.39 -14.24 20.62
CA ASN A 525 -3.44 -14.32 19.60
C ASN A 525 -3.00 -13.74 18.24
N PHE A 526 -1.71 -13.79 17.88
CA PHE A 526 -1.19 -13.16 16.65
C PHE A 526 -1.73 -13.75 15.34
N TYR A 527 -2.36 -14.93 15.43
CA TYR A 527 -3.10 -15.60 14.35
C TYR A 527 -4.56 -15.14 14.20
N GLY A 528 -5.04 -14.18 15.01
CA GLY A 528 -6.39 -13.62 14.94
C GLY A 528 -6.57 -12.49 13.90
N PHE A 529 -7.81 -12.20 13.49
CA PHE A 529 -8.08 -11.26 12.39
C PHE A 529 -7.54 -9.88 12.69
N SER A 530 -7.61 -9.40 13.92
CA SER A 530 -6.99 -8.10 14.26
C SER A 530 -6.31 -8.22 15.61
N PRO A 531 -5.12 -8.83 15.66
CA PRO A 531 -4.42 -9.06 16.91
C PRO A 531 -4.04 -7.71 17.51
N ALA A 532 -4.23 -7.55 18.82
CA ALA A 532 -3.98 -6.26 19.47
C ALA A 532 -2.49 -5.88 19.34
N PRO A 533 -2.15 -4.67 18.87
CA PRO A 533 -0.77 -4.27 18.72
C PRO A 533 -0.09 -4.10 20.09
N LYS A 534 1.17 -4.52 20.16
CA LYS A 534 2.10 -4.42 21.28
C LYS A 534 3.41 -3.82 20.77
N PRO A 535 3.49 -2.49 20.63
CA PRO A 535 4.62 -1.82 20.00
C PRO A 535 5.92 -1.97 20.80
N GLU A 536 6.97 -2.45 20.12
CA GLU A 536 8.34 -2.56 20.64
C GLU A 536 9.29 -1.82 19.70
N LEU A 537 10.10 -0.88 20.22
CA LEU A 537 11.12 -0.20 19.42
C LEU A 537 12.28 -1.17 19.13
N ILE A 538 12.36 -1.65 17.90
CA ILE A 538 13.34 -2.66 17.51
C ILE A 538 14.55 -2.08 16.77
N ALA A 539 14.35 -0.97 16.04
CA ALA A 539 15.40 -0.28 15.30
C ALA A 539 15.07 1.19 15.06
N TRP A 540 16.09 1.99 14.79
CA TRP A 540 15.98 3.40 14.41
C TRP A 540 17.07 3.79 13.42
N ALA A 541 16.87 4.87 12.65
CA ALA A 541 17.89 5.41 11.75
C ALA A 541 17.91 6.93 11.85
N LYS A 542 19.10 7.52 12.00
CA LYS A 542 19.27 8.96 11.85
C LYS A 542 19.20 9.33 10.37
N THR A 543 18.33 10.26 10.02
CA THR A 543 18.21 10.80 8.66
C THR A 543 19.04 12.09 8.52
N PRO A 544 19.48 12.48 7.31
CA PRO A 544 20.26 13.71 7.08
C PRO A 544 19.49 15.01 7.38
N SER A 545 18.17 14.99 7.24
CA SER A 545 17.25 16.08 7.56
C SER A 545 15.95 15.49 8.12
N PRO A 546 15.04 16.28 8.73
CA PRO A 546 13.85 15.75 9.37
C PRO A 546 13.03 14.82 8.46
N ALA A 547 12.61 13.68 9.01
CA ALA A 547 11.78 12.68 8.34
C ALA A 547 10.30 13.11 8.36
N LEU A 548 9.69 13.27 7.18
CA LEU A 548 8.36 13.89 7.02
C LEU A 548 7.30 12.94 6.48
N ALA A 549 7.69 11.95 5.67
CA ALA A 549 6.76 11.11 4.93
C ALA A 549 7.32 9.70 4.72
N LEU A 550 6.45 8.73 4.46
CA LEU A 550 6.83 7.34 4.19
C LEU A 550 6.11 6.80 2.95
N SER A 551 6.84 6.04 2.11
CA SER A 551 6.20 5.28 1.03
C SER A 551 5.42 4.11 1.59
N LYS A 552 4.11 4.05 1.33
CA LYS A 552 3.29 2.87 1.65
C LYS A 552 3.88 1.60 1.00
N GLY A 553 3.91 0.50 1.75
CA GLY A 553 4.32 -0.80 1.25
C GLY A 553 3.32 -1.41 0.26
N LEU A 554 3.78 -2.28 -0.63
CA LEU A 554 2.98 -2.95 -1.67
C LEU A 554 1.71 -3.58 -1.09
N ASP A 555 0.56 -3.21 -1.65
CA ASP A 555 -0.73 -3.80 -1.29
C ASP A 555 -0.80 -5.25 -1.80
N ARG A 556 -1.04 -6.21 -0.89
CA ARG A 556 -1.07 -7.65 -1.23
C ARG A 556 -2.45 -8.29 -1.16
N ASP A 557 -3.41 -7.63 -0.51
CA ASP A 557 -4.78 -8.10 -0.32
C ASP A 557 -5.83 -7.24 -1.05
N ARG A 558 -5.39 -6.28 -1.86
CA ARG A 558 -6.25 -5.37 -2.63
C ARG A 558 -6.35 -5.84 -4.09
N GLY A 559 -7.54 -6.18 -4.54
CA GLY A 559 -7.81 -6.62 -5.92
C GLY A 559 -8.66 -5.63 -6.73
N VAL A 560 -9.29 -4.68 -6.06
CA VAL A 560 -10.25 -3.73 -6.63
C VAL A 560 -10.28 -2.42 -5.84
N ASP A 561 -10.64 -1.33 -6.48
CA ASP A 561 -10.91 -0.04 -5.82
C ASP A 561 -12.37 0.13 -5.38
N GLU A 562 -12.63 1.22 -4.67
CA GLU A 562 -13.90 1.56 -4.05
C GLU A 562 -15.04 1.81 -5.07
N THR A 563 -14.70 2.05 -6.34
CA THR A 563 -15.63 2.19 -7.48
C THR A 563 -15.79 0.89 -8.29
N GLY A 564 -15.11 -0.18 -7.92
CA GLY A 564 -15.16 -1.47 -8.62
C GLY A 564 -14.15 -1.62 -9.75
N GLY A 565 -13.18 -0.71 -9.88
CA GLY A 565 -12.09 -0.80 -10.84
C GLY A 565 -11.10 -1.89 -10.45
N GLN A 566 -10.91 -2.87 -11.34
CA GLN A 566 -10.03 -4.02 -11.10
C GLN A 566 -8.54 -3.60 -11.11
N ILE A 567 -7.76 -4.12 -10.17
CA ILE A 567 -6.32 -3.83 -10.02
C ILE A 567 -5.48 -5.06 -10.39
N ALA A 568 -5.93 -6.24 -9.96
CA ALA A 568 -5.17 -7.47 -10.03
C ALA A 568 -5.80 -8.51 -10.95
N VAL A 569 -5.00 -9.49 -11.38
CA VAL A 569 -5.46 -10.61 -12.22
C VAL A 569 -6.15 -11.70 -11.39
N PHE A 570 -7.21 -12.31 -11.93
CA PHE A 570 -8.03 -13.33 -11.23
C PHE A 570 -7.84 -14.77 -11.75
N GLY A 571 -6.82 -14.98 -12.58
CA GLY A 571 -6.24 -16.29 -12.93
C GLY A 571 -7.12 -17.26 -13.72
N ARG A 572 -8.36 -16.88 -14.06
CA ARG A 572 -9.35 -17.73 -14.73
C ARG A 572 -10.23 -16.85 -15.64
N LEU A 573 -10.51 -17.32 -16.86
CA LEU A 573 -11.31 -16.57 -17.85
C LEU A 573 -12.67 -16.11 -17.28
N GLY A 574 -12.92 -14.81 -17.33
CA GLY A 574 -14.16 -14.18 -16.84
C GLY A 574 -14.25 -14.00 -15.32
N SER A 575 -13.26 -14.48 -14.57
CA SER A 575 -13.21 -14.27 -13.12
C SER A 575 -12.72 -12.86 -12.83
N ARG A 576 -13.29 -12.23 -11.80
CA ARG A 576 -13.04 -10.81 -11.51
C ARG A 576 -13.48 -10.44 -10.09
N PRO A 577 -13.05 -9.28 -9.55
CA PRO A 577 -13.68 -8.74 -8.36
C PRO A 577 -15.11 -8.28 -8.65
N PHE A 578 -15.87 -7.93 -7.62
CA PHE A 578 -17.17 -7.30 -7.78
C PHE A 578 -17.07 -5.93 -8.43
N THR A 579 -18.08 -5.54 -9.20
CA THR A 579 -18.30 -4.13 -9.54
C THR A 579 -18.92 -3.40 -8.35
N ARG A 580 -18.88 -2.06 -8.34
CA ARG A 580 -19.51 -1.29 -7.25
C ARG A 580 -21.00 -1.64 -7.02
N PRO A 581 -21.87 -1.72 -8.05
CA PRO A 581 -23.26 -2.15 -7.85
C PRO A 581 -23.42 -3.57 -7.29
N GLU A 582 -22.47 -4.47 -7.53
CA GLU A 582 -22.47 -5.81 -6.93
C GLU A 582 -22.01 -5.78 -5.47
N MET A 583 -21.00 -4.98 -5.14
CA MET A 583 -20.57 -4.73 -3.76
C MET A 583 -21.73 -4.17 -2.92
N GLU A 584 -22.46 -3.19 -3.44
CA GLU A 584 -23.56 -2.52 -2.73
C GLU A 584 -24.69 -3.50 -2.36
N LYS A 585 -24.91 -4.59 -3.10
CA LYS A 585 -25.87 -5.63 -2.71
C LYS A 585 -25.53 -6.32 -1.39
N LEU A 586 -24.26 -6.25 -0.96
CA LEU A 586 -23.81 -6.82 0.31
C LEU A 586 -24.05 -5.87 1.50
N PHE A 587 -24.18 -4.56 1.28
CA PHE A 587 -24.22 -3.60 2.38
C PHE A 587 -25.26 -2.49 2.25
N MET A 588 -26.06 -2.48 1.19
CA MET A 588 -27.11 -1.49 0.93
C MET A 588 -28.46 -2.16 0.70
N THR A 589 -29.51 -1.52 1.19
CA THR A 589 -30.89 -1.83 0.85
C THR A 589 -31.27 -1.21 -0.50
N GLY A 590 -32.34 -1.68 -1.13
CA GLY A 590 -32.88 -1.07 -2.36
C GLY A 590 -33.36 0.39 -2.19
N LYS A 591 -33.47 0.88 -0.95
CA LYS A 591 -33.80 2.29 -0.62
C LYS A 591 -32.55 3.16 -0.43
N GLY A 592 -31.34 2.63 -0.63
CA GLY A 592 -30.10 3.38 -0.49
C GLY A 592 -29.66 3.64 0.95
N ALA A 593 -30.15 2.85 1.92
CA ALA A 593 -29.70 2.85 3.31
C ALA A 593 -28.78 1.64 3.59
N PRO A 594 -27.79 1.75 4.50
CA PRO A 594 -26.98 0.61 4.92
C PRO A 594 -27.83 -0.58 5.38
N PHE A 595 -27.59 -1.75 4.82
CA PHE A 595 -28.23 -3.00 5.20
C PHE A 595 -27.42 -3.69 6.30
N LYS A 596 -27.99 -3.77 7.51
CA LYS A 596 -27.36 -4.36 8.68
C LYS A 596 -28.04 -5.67 9.09
N VAL A 597 -27.26 -6.60 9.62
CA VAL A 597 -27.70 -7.93 10.07
C VAL A 597 -27.18 -8.23 11.47
N THR A 598 -27.82 -9.21 12.12
CA THR A 598 -27.36 -9.81 13.37
C THR A 598 -27.18 -11.31 13.15
N ASP A 599 -26.22 -11.90 13.88
CA ASP A 599 -26.04 -13.36 13.91
C ASP A 599 -26.91 -14.02 14.99
N GLU A 600 -27.61 -13.22 15.81
CA GLU A 600 -28.58 -13.72 16.77
C GLU A 600 -29.83 -14.22 16.03
N VAL A 601 -30.25 -15.45 16.32
CA VAL A 601 -31.41 -16.06 15.67
C VAL A 601 -32.69 -15.42 16.22
N ASP A 602 -33.37 -14.64 15.38
CA ASP A 602 -34.72 -14.16 15.67
C ASP A 602 -35.77 -15.17 15.17
N MET A 603 -36.31 -15.96 16.10
CA MET A 603 -37.35 -16.94 15.79
C MET A 603 -38.67 -16.30 15.35
N SER A 604 -38.89 -14.99 15.60
CA SER A 604 -40.08 -14.29 15.11
C SER A 604 -40.02 -13.97 13.61
N ALA A 605 -38.81 -13.90 13.05
CA ALA A 605 -38.55 -13.71 11.62
C ALA A 605 -38.37 -15.05 10.86
N TRP A 606 -38.47 -16.19 11.54
CA TRP A 606 -38.27 -17.50 10.94
C TRP A 606 -39.40 -17.86 9.97
N VAL A 607 -39.05 -18.11 8.70
CA VAL A 607 -39.99 -18.60 7.69
C VAL A 607 -39.77 -20.10 7.51
N PRO A 608 -40.73 -20.98 7.90
CA PRO A 608 -40.60 -22.40 7.63
C PRO A 608 -40.44 -22.62 6.12
N LEU A 609 -39.51 -23.50 5.74
CA LEU A 609 -39.36 -23.97 4.36
C LEU A 609 -40.68 -24.60 3.92
N ALA A 610 -41.48 -23.84 3.17
CA ALA A 610 -42.64 -24.38 2.47
C ALA A 610 -42.09 -25.28 1.37
N TYR A 611 -42.06 -26.59 1.61
CA TYR A 611 -41.84 -27.58 0.56
C TYR A 611 -42.89 -27.33 -0.53
N ARG A 612 -42.49 -26.71 -1.64
CA ARG A 612 -43.29 -26.73 -2.86
C ARG A 612 -43.32 -28.19 -3.32
N LYS A 613 -44.48 -28.84 -3.17
CA LYS A 613 -44.76 -30.16 -3.74
C LYS A 613 -44.66 -30.13 -5.25
#